data_AF-A0AB36JB85-F1
#
_entry.id   AF-A0AB36JB85-F1
#
_cell.length_a   1.000
_cell.length_b   1.000
_cell.length_c   1.000
_cell.angle_alpha   90.00
_cell.angle_beta   90.00
_cell.angle_gamma   90.00
#
_symmetry.space_group_name_H-M   'P 1'
#
loop_
_entity.id
_entity.type
_entity.pdbx_description
1 polymer ?
#
loop_
_entity_poly.entity_id
_entity_poly.type
_entity_poly.pdbx_seq_one_letter_code
_entity_poly.pdbx_strand_id
1 'polypeptide(L)'
;MKKKLRSITLRELEYSYILGMRIHDERSQLELKIYHKNVKLHPLCIQILTWDDPIAGCPLNTGYLLQNHKKGFDDVYNLNHPQRIREWIEYGTAKGWDGTRTIEIINGLDAMQEMGYDITSLRTSI
;
A
#
# COMPACT_ATOMS: atom_id res chain seq x y z
N MET A 1 -18.38 -1.92 -0.14
CA MET A 1 -18.26 -0.61 0.55
C MET A 1 -17.98 0.50 -0.47
N LYS A 2 -18.57 1.69 -0.31
CA LYS A 2 -18.22 2.86 -1.16
C LYS A 2 -16.75 3.24 -0.93
N LYS A 3 -15.99 3.40 -2.00
CA LYS A 3 -14.60 3.89 -1.95
C LYS A 3 -14.61 5.31 -1.35
N LYS A 4 -14.04 5.48 -0.15
CA LYS A 4 -13.93 6.77 0.54
C LYS A 4 -12.64 7.46 0.12
N LEU A 5 -12.74 8.66 -0.44
CA LEU A 5 -11.59 9.53 -0.67
C LEU A 5 -11.10 10.06 0.68
N ARG A 6 -9.81 9.85 0.97
CA ARG A 6 -9.13 10.32 2.18
C ARG A 6 -8.03 11.29 1.79
N SER A 7 -7.54 12.09 2.74
CA SER A 7 -6.47 13.07 2.50
C SER A 7 -5.34 12.90 3.49
N ILE A 8 -4.12 13.28 3.08
CA ILE A 8 -2.94 13.33 3.94
C ILE A 8 -2.00 14.43 3.46
N THR A 9 -1.35 15.10 4.41
CA THR A 9 -0.32 16.11 4.13
C THR A 9 1.06 15.52 4.42
N LEU A 10 2.00 15.69 3.50
CA LEU A 10 3.39 15.24 3.64
C LEU A 10 4.31 16.31 3.04
N ARG A 11 5.21 16.87 3.85
CA ARG A 11 6.16 17.94 3.45
C ARG A 11 5.46 19.09 2.72
N GLU A 12 4.40 19.63 3.33
CA GLU A 12 3.57 20.73 2.81
C GLU A 12 2.74 20.41 1.55
N LEU A 13 2.94 19.25 0.94
CA LEU A 13 2.14 18.78 -0.18
C LEU A 13 0.92 18.01 0.31
N GLU A 14 -0.23 18.31 -0.29
CA GLU A 14 -1.49 17.63 -0.01
C GLU A 14 -1.77 16.53 -1.02
N TYR A 15 -2.06 15.35 -0.49
CA TYR A 15 -2.42 14.17 -1.27
C TYR A 15 -3.84 13.75 -0.93
N SER A 16 -4.51 13.18 -1.93
CA SER A 16 -5.75 12.43 -1.73
C SER A 16 -5.53 10.99 -2.13
N TYR A 17 -6.17 10.06 -1.45
CA TYR A 17 -5.98 8.64 -1.72
C TYR A 17 -7.25 7.83 -1.53
N ILE A 18 -7.29 6.70 -2.22
CA ILE A 18 -8.38 5.74 -2.18
C ILE A 18 -7.78 4.37 -1.92
N LEU A 19 -8.37 3.66 -0.97
CA LEU A 19 -8.11 2.25 -0.72
C LEU A 19 -9.25 1.41 -1.29
N GLY A 20 -8.87 0.32 -1.96
CA GLY A 20 -9.76 -0.71 -2.44
C GLY A 20 -9.25 -2.08 -2.00
N MET A 21 -10.18 -3.02 -1.87
CA MET A 21 -9.87 -4.42 -1.63
C MET A 21 -10.83 -5.26 -2.44
N ARG A 22 -10.32 -6.34 -3.02
CA ARG A 22 -11.11 -7.40 -3.66
C ARG A 22 -10.62 -8.73 -3.11
N ILE A 23 -11.54 -9.63 -2.85
CA ILE A 23 -11.23 -11.00 -2.42
C ILE A 23 -11.70 -11.93 -3.53
N HIS A 24 -10.85 -12.85 -3.93
CA HIS A 24 -11.15 -13.89 -4.91
C HIS A 24 -10.24 -15.09 -4.66
N ASP A 25 -10.79 -16.29 -4.68
CA ASP A 25 -10.05 -17.56 -4.55
C ASP A 25 -9.03 -17.56 -3.41
N GLU A 26 -9.48 -17.27 -2.18
CA GLU A 26 -8.64 -17.23 -0.95
C GLU A 26 -7.47 -16.23 -1.01
N ARG A 27 -7.55 -15.27 -1.94
CA ARG A 27 -6.58 -14.20 -2.12
C ARG A 27 -7.24 -12.86 -1.95
N SER A 28 -6.50 -11.94 -1.37
CA SER A 28 -6.89 -10.55 -1.20
C SER A 28 -5.99 -9.66 -2.06
N GLN A 29 -6.61 -8.91 -2.96
CA GLN A 29 -5.96 -7.87 -3.74
C GLN A 29 -6.31 -6.51 -3.15
N LEU A 30 -5.31 -5.86 -2.56
CA LEU A 30 -5.40 -4.49 -2.09
C LEU A 30 -4.96 -3.53 -3.20
N GLU A 31 -5.72 -2.45 -3.36
CA GLU A 31 -5.42 -1.36 -4.27
C GLU A 31 -5.27 -0.06 -3.48
N LEU A 32 -4.14 0.62 -3.63
CA LEU A 32 -3.94 1.99 -3.16
C LEU A 32 -3.74 2.89 -4.37
N LYS A 33 -4.58 3.91 -4.51
CA LYS A 33 -4.39 4.99 -5.48
C LYS A 33 -4.16 6.29 -4.75
N ILE A 34 -3.03 6.94 -5.02
CA ILE A 34 -2.67 8.23 -4.45
C ILE A 34 -2.60 9.27 -5.55
N TYR A 35 -3.13 10.46 -5.28
CA TYR A 35 -3.20 11.59 -6.18
C TYR A 35 -2.69 12.82 -5.44
N HIS A 36 -2.09 13.78 -6.14
CA HIS A 36 -2.03 15.14 -5.62
C HIS A 36 -3.47 15.68 -5.50
N LYS A 37 -3.80 16.39 -4.42
CA LYS A 37 -5.20 16.77 -4.08
C LYS A 37 -5.93 17.49 -5.23
N ASN A 38 -5.20 18.22 -6.07
CA ASN A 38 -5.74 19.00 -7.18
C ASN A 38 -5.51 18.37 -8.57
N VAL A 39 -4.86 17.20 -8.65
CA VAL A 39 -4.54 16.52 -9.91
C VAL A 39 -4.95 15.05 -9.81
N LYS A 40 -6.14 14.72 -10.33
CA LYS A 40 -6.69 13.35 -10.30
C LYS A 40 -6.30 12.48 -11.51
N LEU A 41 -5.56 13.02 -12.47
CA LEU A 41 -5.29 12.35 -13.74
C LEU A 41 -4.17 11.29 -13.66
N HIS A 42 -3.18 11.53 -12.81
CA HIS A 42 -1.90 10.80 -12.81
C HIS A 42 -1.55 10.19 -11.45
N PRO A 43 -2.30 9.15 -11.00
CA PRO A 43 -2.07 8.54 -9.71
C PRO A 43 -0.76 7.76 -9.61
N LEU A 44 -0.29 7.59 -8.39
CA LEU A 44 0.50 6.43 -8.00
C LEU A 44 -0.48 5.29 -7.69
N CYS A 45 -0.42 4.22 -8.47
CA CYS A 45 -1.26 3.04 -8.33
C CYS A 45 -0.41 1.89 -7.75
N ILE A 46 -0.84 1.32 -6.63
CA ILE A 46 -0.20 0.17 -6.00
C ILE A 46 -1.20 -0.97 -5.91
N GLN A 47 -0.75 -2.17 -6.27
CA GLN A 47 -1.48 -3.41 -6.09
C GLN A 47 -0.66 -4.34 -5.18
N ILE A 48 -1.29 -4.89 -4.16
CA ILE A 48 -0.67 -5.85 -3.24
C ILE A 48 -1.57 -7.08 -3.20
N LEU A 49 -1.02 -8.22 -3.58
CA LEU A 49 -1.71 -9.50 -3.50
C LEU A 49 -1.20 -10.27 -2.28
N THR A 50 -2.11 -10.68 -1.40
CA THR A 50 -1.82 -11.54 -0.25
C THR A 50 -2.83 -12.69 -0.20
N TRP A 51 -2.58 -13.69 0.64
CA TRP A 51 -3.64 -14.63 1.03
C TRP A 51 -4.76 -13.90 1.77
N ASP A 52 -5.93 -14.52 1.85
CA ASP A 52 -7.07 -14.10 2.66
C ASP A 52 -7.46 -15.28 3.57
N ASP A 53 -7.43 -15.07 4.88
CA ASP A 53 -7.82 -16.11 5.84
C ASP A 53 -9.33 -16.00 6.16
N PRO A 54 -10.11 -17.09 6.16
CA PRO A 54 -11.55 -17.03 6.42
C PRO A 54 -11.94 -16.46 7.80
N ILE A 55 -11.03 -16.45 8.77
CA ILE A 55 -11.25 -16.00 10.15
C ILE A 55 -10.57 -14.65 10.39
N ALA A 56 -9.28 -14.53 10.08
CA ALA A 56 -8.46 -13.35 10.32
C ALA A 56 -8.57 -12.28 9.20
N GLY A 57 -9.05 -12.67 8.02
CA GLY A 57 -9.20 -11.82 6.84
C GLY A 57 -7.86 -11.46 6.16
N CYS A 58 -7.92 -10.44 5.30
CA CYS A 58 -6.75 -9.93 4.60
C CYS A 58 -5.72 -9.31 5.57
N PRO A 59 -4.48 -9.84 5.64
CA PRO A 59 -3.50 -9.48 6.66
C PRO A 59 -3.15 -8.00 6.64
N LEU A 60 -2.94 -7.41 5.46
CA LEU A 60 -2.55 -6.02 5.33
C LEU A 60 -3.72 -5.04 5.46
N ASN A 61 -4.96 -5.53 5.54
CA ASN A 61 -6.15 -4.70 5.80
C ASN A 61 -6.54 -4.70 7.28
N THR A 62 -6.39 -5.84 7.98
CA THR A 62 -6.70 -5.98 9.41
C THR A 62 -5.51 -5.63 10.30
N GLY A 63 -4.29 -5.85 9.80
CA GLY A 63 -3.04 -5.60 10.50
C GLY A 63 -2.27 -6.90 10.70
N TYR A 64 -1.01 -6.90 10.29
CA TYR A 64 -0.15 -8.08 10.37
C TYR A 64 1.24 -7.70 10.85
N LEU A 65 1.80 -8.48 11.78
CA LEU A 65 3.13 -8.22 12.32
C LEU A 65 4.18 -8.53 11.25
N LEU A 66 4.91 -7.50 10.83
CA LEU A 66 6.02 -7.63 9.89
C LEU A 66 7.29 -7.06 10.50
N GLN A 67 8.38 -7.79 10.36
CA GLN A 67 9.70 -7.28 10.68
C GLN A 67 10.11 -6.26 9.60
N ASN A 68 10.67 -5.12 10.00
CA ASN A 68 11.33 -4.19 9.07
C ASN A 68 12.84 -4.14 9.33
N HIS A 69 13.62 -4.78 8.47
CA HIS A 69 15.07 -4.87 8.61
C HIS A 69 15.80 -3.53 8.47
N LYS A 70 15.20 -2.54 7.79
CA LYS A 70 15.79 -1.19 7.66
C LYS A 70 15.58 -0.35 8.92
N LYS A 71 14.48 -0.58 9.65
CA LYS A 71 14.14 0.15 10.87
C LYS A 71 14.56 -0.58 12.15
N GLY A 72 14.83 -1.88 12.07
CA GLY A 72 15.31 -2.70 13.19
C GLY A 72 14.24 -3.07 14.22
N PHE A 73 12.95 -2.94 13.89
CA PHE A 73 11.85 -3.31 14.78
C PHE A 73 10.69 -3.94 14.01
N ASP A 74 9.85 -4.68 14.75
CA ASP A 74 8.62 -5.28 14.24
C ASP A 74 7.47 -4.29 14.33
N ASP A 75 6.61 -4.29 13.32
CA ASP A 75 5.55 -3.32 13.18
C ASP A 75 4.26 -4.01 12.72
N VAL A 76 3.12 -3.62 13.31
CA VAL A 76 1.82 -4.11 12.86
C VAL A 76 1.45 -3.32 11.60
N TYR A 77 1.74 -3.91 10.45
CA TYR A 77 1.48 -3.31 9.15
C TYR A 77 -0.01 -3.39 8.82
N ASN A 78 -0.66 -2.24 8.70
CA ASN A 78 -2.01 -2.12 8.17
C ASN A 78 -2.08 -0.95 7.19
N LEU A 79 -2.45 -1.23 5.94
CA LEU A 79 -2.49 -0.27 4.84
C LEU A 79 -3.45 0.91 5.10
N ASN A 80 -4.44 0.73 5.97
CA ASN A 80 -5.34 1.82 6.36
C ASN A 80 -4.68 2.87 7.26
N HIS A 81 -3.53 2.58 7.87
CA HIS A 81 -2.83 3.53 8.72
C HIS A 81 -2.15 4.62 7.89
N PRO A 82 -2.33 5.92 8.24
CA PRO A 82 -1.73 7.03 7.51
C PRO A 82 -0.21 6.93 7.36
N GLN A 83 0.49 6.30 8.30
CA GLN A 83 1.92 6.06 8.19
C GLN A 83 2.29 5.21 6.96
N ARG A 84 1.51 4.17 6.63
CA ARG A 84 1.77 3.35 5.44
C ARG A 84 1.57 4.15 4.16
N ILE A 85 0.58 5.03 4.15
CA ILE A 85 0.34 5.92 3.01
C ILE A 85 1.54 6.85 2.79
N ARG A 86 2.15 7.37 3.87
CA ARG A 86 3.39 8.17 3.77
C ARG A 86 4.53 7.36 3.15
N GLU A 87 4.76 6.14 3.62
CA GLU A 87 5.80 5.25 3.08
C GLU A 87 5.61 4.99 1.59
N TRP A 88 4.38 4.76 1.13
CA TRP A 88 4.08 4.58 -0.29
C TRP A 88 4.28 5.86 -1.11
N ILE A 89 3.96 7.04 -0.57
CA ILE A 89 4.24 8.32 -1.24
C ILE A 89 5.76 8.50 -1.38
N GLU A 90 6.53 8.27 -0.32
CA GLU A 90 7.98 8.41 -0.34
C GLU A 90 8.62 7.41 -1.31
N TYR A 91 8.18 6.15 -1.30
CA TYR A 91 8.63 5.15 -2.26
C TYR A 91 8.29 5.52 -3.70
N GLY A 92 7.05 5.93 -3.98
CA GLY A 92 6.65 6.36 -5.32
C GLY A 92 7.45 7.56 -5.81
N THR A 93 7.70 8.54 -4.93
CA THR A 93 8.54 9.70 -5.23
C THR A 93 9.98 9.27 -5.55
N ALA A 94 10.55 8.34 -4.78
CA ALA A 94 11.87 7.77 -5.05
C ALA A 94 11.93 6.98 -6.38
N LYS A 95 10.80 6.44 -6.85
CA LYS A 95 10.65 5.83 -8.18
C LYS A 95 10.29 6.84 -9.28
N GLY A 96 10.30 8.13 -8.99
CA GLY A 96 10.09 9.21 -9.94
C GLY A 96 8.61 9.55 -10.22
N TRP A 97 7.72 9.28 -9.26
CA TRP A 97 6.35 9.78 -9.30
C TRP A 97 6.30 11.20 -8.72
N ASP A 98 5.79 12.14 -9.51
CA ASP A 98 5.66 13.57 -9.18
C ASP A 98 4.25 14.12 -9.48
N GLY A 99 3.29 13.22 -9.79
CA GLY A 99 1.94 13.58 -10.18
C GLY A 99 1.77 14.07 -11.62
N THR A 100 2.81 14.06 -12.46
CA THR A 100 2.73 14.41 -13.89
C THR A 100 2.43 13.22 -14.79
N ARG A 101 2.70 12.00 -14.31
CA ARG A 101 2.40 10.73 -14.97
C ARG A 101 1.98 9.66 -13.98
N THR A 102 1.16 8.73 -14.45
CA THR A 102 0.79 7.56 -13.66
C THR A 102 2.01 6.66 -13.48
N ILE A 103 2.25 6.21 -12.25
CA ILE A 103 3.19 5.11 -11.98
C ILE A 103 2.40 3.95 -11.39
N GLU A 104 2.61 2.76 -11.94
CA GLU A 104 1.97 1.53 -11.49
C GLU A 104 3.00 0.60 -10.83
N ILE A 105 2.70 0.19 -9.60
CA ILE A 105 3.44 -0.80 -8.82
C ILE A 105 2.50 -2.01 -8.71
N ILE A 106 2.60 -2.92 -9.68
CA ILE A 106 1.73 -4.10 -9.75
C ILE A 106 2.14 -5.15 -8.70
N ASN A 107 3.44 -5.27 -8.41
CA ASN A 107 3.94 -6.17 -7.38
C ASN A 107 4.31 -5.41 -6.10
N GLY A 108 3.29 -5.06 -5.32
CA GLY A 108 3.47 -4.31 -4.09
C GLY A 108 4.22 -5.06 -2.98
N LEU A 109 4.21 -6.40 -2.96
CA LEU A 109 5.01 -7.17 -2.00
C LEU A 109 6.51 -7.02 -2.27
N ASP A 110 6.93 -7.06 -3.53
CA ASP A 110 8.34 -6.81 -3.89
C ASP A 110 8.76 -5.38 -3.51
N ALA A 111 7.88 -4.39 -3.75
CA ALA A 111 8.13 -3.02 -3.30
C ALA A 111 8.20 -2.89 -1.77
N MET A 112 7.37 -3.62 -1.01
CA MET A 112 7.49 -3.69 0.45
C MET A 112 8.82 -4.31 0.90
N GLN A 113 9.29 -5.34 0.19
CA GLN A 113 10.61 -5.93 0.41
C GLN A 113 11.74 -4.91 0.17
N GLU A 114 11.64 -4.11 -0.91
CA GLU A 114 12.56 -2.99 -1.14
C GLU A 114 12.48 -1.92 -0.03
N MET A 115 11.31 -1.70 0.58
CA MET A 115 11.13 -0.84 1.76
C MET A 115 11.64 -1.48 3.07
N GLY A 116 12.14 -2.71 3.02
CA GLY A 116 12.78 -3.41 4.13
C GLY A 116 11.87 -4.33 4.94
N TYR A 117 10.62 -4.53 4.53
CA TYR A 117 9.72 -5.46 5.21
C TYR A 117 10.04 -6.91 4.83
N ASP A 118 10.07 -7.80 5.82
CA ASP A 118 9.99 -9.24 5.55
C ASP A 118 8.56 -9.57 5.10
N ILE A 119 8.42 -10.08 3.88
CA ILE A 119 7.14 -10.41 3.25
C ILE A 119 6.96 -11.91 3.05
N THR A 120 7.87 -12.73 3.59
CA THR A 120 7.91 -14.19 3.35
C THR A 120 6.59 -14.84 3.75
N SER A 121 6.02 -14.43 4.89
CA SER A 121 4.74 -14.93 5.40
C SER A 121 3.53 -14.46 4.61
N LEU A 122 3.67 -13.46 3.74
CA LEU A 122 2.57 -12.88 2.95
C LEU A 122 2.50 -13.42 1.52
N ARG A 123 3.58 -14.04 1.02
CA ARG A 123 3.61 -14.64 -0.31
C ARG A 123 2.67 -15.84 -0.33
N THR A 124 1.76 -15.86 -1.29
CA THR A 124 0.99 -17.08 -1.59
C THR A 124 1.90 -18.03 -2.37
N SER A 125 1.96 -19.29 -1.95
CA SER A 125 2.57 -20.36 -2.76
C SER A 125 1.89 -20.39 -4.13
N ILE A 126 2.71 -20.41 -5.18
CA ILE A 126 2.26 -20.56 -6.58
C ILE A 126 1.93 -22.03 -6.82
#